data_AF-A0AAP9JIM0-F1
#
_entry.id   AF-A0AAP9JIM0-F1
#
_cell.length_a   1.000
_cell.length_b   1.000
_cell.length_c   1.000
_cell.angle_alpha   90.00
_cell.angle_beta   90.00
_cell.angle_gamma   90.00
#
_symmetry.space_group_name_H-M   'P 1'
#
loop_
_entity.id
_entity.type
_entity.pdbx_description
1 polymer ?
#
loop_
_entity_poly.entity_id
_entity_poly.type
_entity_poly.pdbx_seq_one_letter_code
_entity_poly.pdbx_strand_id
1 'polypeptide(L)'
;MRRGLILSGLLLCLSPSMGQAEAAANVSSGTVPSELGLWLSSGKDGVFSIEHCGNNGHALCGRLVGMDYDGEMPKDTWGRAECGLWMLTDFVPVEEHKWSGHILDPRSGRVYQAFIWLSEPNVLKLRGYVLGMPLLGKTETWTRYNGGAFGPQCKMPPQPH
;
A
#
# COMPACT_ATOMS: atom_id res chain seq x y z
N MET A 1 3.13 -92.46 -28.81
CA MET A 1 2.23 -91.85 -27.81
C MET A 1 3.07 -91.16 -26.72
N ARG A 2 3.26 -89.84 -26.81
CA ARG A 2 3.78 -88.98 -25.74
C ARG A 2 3.12 -87.60 -25.84
N ARG A 3 2.74 -87.11 -24.66
CA ARG A 3 1.93 -85.92 -24.36
C ARG A 3 2.65 -84.60 -24.72
N GLY A 4 1.88 -83.55 -25.00
CA GLY A 4 2.34 -82.17 -24.98
C GLY A 4 1.18 -81.20 -24.80
N LEU A 5 1.09 -80.58 -23.62
CA LEU A 5 0.22 -79.44 -23.31
C LEU A 5 0.59 -78.23 -24.16
N ILE A 6 -0.39 -77.41 -24.57
CA ILE A 6 -0.12 -76.01 -24.91
C ILE A 6 -1.11 -75.10 -24.18
N LEU A 7 -0.50 -74.17 -23.44
CA LEU A 7 -1.03 -73.09 -22.63
C LEU A 7 -1.88 -72.10 -23.44
N SER A 8 -2.98 -71.64 -22.83
CA SER A 8 -3.69 -70.41 -23.19
C SER A 8 -2.80 -69.19 -22.95
N GLY A 9 -2.52 -68.42 -24.00
CA GLY A 9 -1.95 -67.08 -23.92
C GLY A 9 -3.02 -66.03 -24.22
N LEU A 10 -3.47 -65.32 -23.19
CA LEU A 10 -4.36 -64.17 -23.28
C LEU A 10 -3.51 -62.90 -23.39
N LEU A 11 -3.35 -62.34 -24.59
CA LEU A 11 -2.69 -61.04 -24.79
C LEU A 11 -3.67 -59.90 -24.46
N LEU A 12 -3.35 -59.12 -23.43
CA LEU A 12 -4.02 -57.87 -23.06
C LEU A 12 -3.40 -56.68 -23.80
N CYS A 13 -4.27 -55.87 -24.41
CA CYS A 13 -3.97 -54.60 -25.08
C CYS A 13 -3.76 -53.44 -24.09
N LEU A 14 -3.37 -52.26 -24.65
CA LEU A 14 -3.50 -50.88 -24.13
C LEU A 14 -2.27 -50.33 -23.39
N SER A 15 -1.76 -49.10 -23.58
CA SER A 15 -1.89 -48.01 -24.56
C SER A 15 -0.79 -46.98 -24.18
N PRO A 16 -0.24 -46.16 -25.09
CA PRO A 16 0.84 -45.22 -24.76
C PRO A 16 0.30 -44.03 -23.95
N SER A 17 0.94 -43.76 -22.82
CA SER A 17 0.67 -42.62 -21.93
C SER A 17 1.08 -41.30 -22.59
N MET A 18 0.12 -40.43 -22.91
CA MET A 18 0.37 -39.03 -23.23
C MET A 18 0.93 -38.32 -22.00
N GLY A 19 2.21 -37.93 -22.05
CA GLY A 19 2.84 -37.08 -21.04
C GLY A 19 2.24 -35.67 -21.09
N GLN A 20 1.71 -35.21 -19.96
CA GLN A 20 1.27 -33.83 -19.78
C GLN A 20 2.49 -32.95 -19.48
N ALA A 21 2.72 -31.94 -20.32
CA ALA A 21 3.66 -30.87 -20.01
C ALA A 21 2.94 -29.86 -19.10
N GLU A 22 3.36 -29.79 -17.84
CA GLU A 22 2.88 -28.80 -16.88
C GLU A 22 3.50 -27.44 -17.22
N ALA A 23 2.67 -26.50 -17.65
CA ALA A 23 3.08 -25.10 -17.77
C ALA A 23 3.24 -24.53 -16.35
N ALA A 24 4.49 -24.31 -15.92
CA ALA A 24 4.78 -23.55 -14.73
C ALA A 24 4.28 -22.11 -14.91
N ALA A 25 3.18 -21.76 -14.25
CA ALA A 25 2.73 -20.38 -14.13
C ALA A 25 3.78 -19.61 -13.32
N ASN A 26 4.52 -18.73 -14.00
CA ASN A 26 5.46 -17.83 -13.37
C ASN A 26 4.65 -16.84 -12.54
N VAL A 27 4.59 -17.04 -11.22
CA VAL A 27 4.01 -16.08 -10.28
C VAL A 27 4.99 -14.91 -10.21
N SER A 28 4.78 -13.90 -11.05
CA SER A 28 5.41 -12.60 -10.86
C SER A 28 4.90 -12.06 -9.54
N SER A 29 5.71 -12.24 -8.49
CA SER A 29 5.59 -11.49 -7.25
C SER A 29 5.75 -10.02 -7.62
N GLY A 30 4.63 -9.35 -7.88
CA GLY A 30 4.63 -7.92 -8.14
C GLY A 30 5.23 -7.25 -6.92
N THR A 31 6.45 -6.70 -7.08
CA THR A 31 7.02 -5.78 -6.11
C THR A 31 6.00 -4.67 -5.94
N VAL A 32 5.28 -4.65 -4.82
CA VAL A 32 4.42 -3.50 -4.48
C VAL A 32 5.33 -2.28 -4.54
N PRO A 33 5.03 -1.26 -5.36
CA PRO A 33 5.88 -0.09 -5.46
C PRO A 33 6.16 0.47 -4.08
N SER A 34 7.43 0.83 -3.83
CA SER A 34 7.94 1.23 -2.52
C SER A 34 7.29 2.49 -1.96
N GLU A 35 6.41 3.16 -2.70
CA GLU A 35 5.63 4.33 -2.31
C GLU A 35 4.23 3.98 -1.78
N LEU A 36 3.66 2.85 -2.18
CA LEU A 36 2.29 2.45 -1.79
C LEU A 36 2.26 1.81 -0.42
N GLY A 37 1.09 1.79 0.22
CA GLY A 37 0.86 1.09 1.48
C GLY A 37 0.74 2.02 2.69
N LEU A 38 1.02 1.48 3.88
CA LEU A 38 0.82 2.18 5.15
C LEU A 38 2.09 2.90 5.61
N TRP A 39 1.93 4.18 5.95
CA TRP A 39 3.01 5.07 6.37
C TRP A 39 2.69 5.72 7.71
N LEU A 40 3.55 5.50 8.70
CA LEU A 40 3.51 6.13 10.00
C LEU A 40 4.11 7.54 9.92
N SER A 41 3.38 8.52 10.43
CA SER A 41 3.79 9.93 10.52
C SER A 41 5.06 10.10 11.37
N SER A 42 5.74 11.24 11.21
CA SER A 42 6.92 11.54 12.02
C SER A 42 6.62 11.64 13.52
N GLY A 43 5.40 12.05 13.88
CA GLY A 43 4.93 12.13 15.27
C GLY A 43 4.58 10.76 15.87
N LYS A 44 4.54 9.70 15.05
CA LYS A 44 4.06 8.35 15.40
C LYS A 44 2.60 8.32 15.88
N ASP A 45 1.83 9.33 15.51
CA ASP A 45 0.46 9.61 15.94
C ASP A 45 -0.57 9.43 14.82
N GLY A 46 -0.12 9.18 13.59
CA GLY A 46 -0.98 9.00 12.43
C GLY A 46 -0.43 7.99 11.44
N VAL A 47 -1.31 7.25 10.78
CA VAL A 47 -0.96 6.31 9.70
C VAL A 47 -1.75 6.66 8.45
N PHE A 48 -1.04 6.89 7.36
CA PHE A 48 -1.61 7.16 6.05
C PHE A 48 -1.54 5.94 5.15
N SER A 49 -2.66 5.58 4.53
CA SER A 49 -2.69 4.62 3.43
C SER A 49 -2.50 5.38 2.13
N ILE A 50 -1.39 5.14 1.43
CA ILE A 50 -1.10 5.71 0.11
C ILE A 50 -1.43 4.68 -0.96
N GLU A 51 -2.22 5.09 -1.95
CA GLU A 51 -2.67 4.27 -3.06
C GLU A 51 -2.71 5.05 -4.37
N HIS A 52 -2.76 4.33 -5.50
CA HIS A 52 -2.99 4.96 -6.80
C HIS A 52 -4.41 5.51 -6.87
N CYS A 53 -4.55 6.69 -7.47
CA CYS A 53 -5.83 7.34 -7.71
C CYS A 53 -5.85 8.06 -9.07
N GLY A 54 -7.03 8.54 -9.46
CA GLY A 54 -7.25 9.23 -10.73
C GLY A 54 -7.44 8.30 -11.93
N ASN A 55 -7.95 8.86 -13.03
CA ASN A 55 -8.42 8.09 -14.19
C ASN A 55 -7.29 7.40 -14.98
N ASN A 56 -6.05 7.85 -14.81
CA ASN A 56 -4.87 7.31 -15.47
C ASN A 56 -3.97 6.47 -14.52
N GLY A 57 -4.34 6.34 -13.24
CA GLY A 57 -3.64 5.49 -12.27
C GLY A 57 -2.22 5.93 -11.90
N HIS A 58 -1.75 7.08 -12.39
CA HIS A 58 -0.38 7.55 -12.15
C HIS A 58 -0.26 8.49 -10.94
N ALA A 59 -1.39 9.04 -10.46
CA ALA A 59 -1.38 9.88 -9.28
C ALA A 59 -1.41 9.01 -8.02
N LEU A 60 -0.80 9.52 -6.95
CA LEU A 60 -0.92 8.98 -5.61
C LEU A 60 -1.91 9.82 -4.80
N CYS A 61 -2.73 9.15 -4.02
CA CYS A 61 -3.58 9.76 -3.02
C CYS A 61 -3.38 9.04 -1.69
N GLY A 62 -3.70 9.73 -0.59
CA GLY A 62 -3.52 9.21 0.75
C GLY A 62 -4.65 9.58 1.68
N ARG A 63 -5.11 8.59 2.44
CA ARG A 63 -6.11 8.75 3.50
C ARG A 63 -5.55 8.43 4.88
N LEU A 64 -6.03 9.11 5.91
CA LEU A 64 -5.68 8.84 7.30
C LEU A 64 -6.44 7.61 7.79
N VAL A 65 -5.75 6.52 8.09
CA VAL A 65 -6.33 5.21 8.45
C VAL A 65 -5.97 4.72 9.85
N GLY A 66 -5.01 5.38 10.50
CA GLY A 66 -4.65 5.15 11.89
C GLY A 66 -4.40 6.48 12.57
N MET A 67 -4.87 6.65 13.80
CA MET A 67 -4.57 7.80 14.65
C MET A 67 -4.41 7.38 16.10
N ASP A 68 -3.50 8.05 16.80
CA ASP A 68 -3.44 8.01 18.26
C ASP A 68 -4.13 9.25 18.85
N TYR A 69 -5.32 9.05 19.41
CA TYR A 69 -6.10 10.11 20.04
C TYR A 69 -6.85 9.57 21.26
N ASP A 70 -6.98 10.37 22.31
CA ASP A 70 -7.78 10.02 23.47
C ASP A 70 -9.11 10.78 23.48
N GLY A 71 -10.14 10.15 24.04
CA GLY A 71 -11.46 10.76 24.15
C GLY A 71 -12.26 10.71 22.85
N GLU A 72 -12.81 11.86 22.44
CA GLU A 72 -13.68 11.95 21.26
C GLU A 72 -12.89 11.89 19.96
N MET A 73 -13.48 11.27 18.94
CA MET A 73 -12.93 11.19 17.58
C MET A 73 -12.60 12.59 17.04
N PRO A 74 -11.32 12.89 16.71
CA PRO A 74 -10.94 14.08 15.95
C PRO A 74 -11.83 14.33 14.74
N LYS A 75 -12.20 15.60 14.56
CA LYS A 75 -13.01 16.07 13.46
C LYS A 75 -12.30 17.19 12.72
N ASP A 76 -12.47 17.22 11.40
CA ASP A 76 -12.02 18.31 10.58
C ASP A 76 -12.82 19.61 10.86
N THR A 77 -12.41 20.70 10.21
CA THR A 77 -13.05 22.02 10.35
C THR A 77 -14.54 22.05 9.95
N TRP A 78 -15.02 21.01 9.26
CA TRP A 78 -16.43 20.85 8.87
C TRP A 78 -17.19 19.84 9.76
N GLY A 79 -16.57 19.33 10.82
CA GLY A 79 -17.19 18.41 11.77
C GLY A 79 -17.23 16.95 11.31
N ARG A 80 -16.55 16.59 10.20
CA ARG A 80 -16.44 15.22 9.72
C ARG A 80 -15.32 14.51 10.46
N ALA A 81 -15.47 13.21 10.74
CA ALA A 81 -14.39 12.45 11.36
C ALA A 81 -13.13 12.47 10.47
N GLU A 82 -11.96 12.65 11.09
CA GLU A 82 -10.69 12.61 10.36
C GLU A 82 -10.31 11.19 9.90
N CYS A 83 -10.90 10.16 10.53
CA CYS A 83 -10.72 8.77 10.12
C CYS A 83 -11.27 8.54 8.71
N GLY A 84 -10.38 8.11 7.81
CA GLY A 84 -10.66 7.89 6.40
C GLY A 84 -10.60 9.16 5.54
N LEU A 85 -10.27 10.32 6.12
CA LEU A 85 -10.19 11.57 5.37
C LEU A 85 -9.05 11.51 4.34
N TRP A 86 -9.37 11.88 3.10
CA TRP A 86 -8.38 12.07 2.04
C TRP A 86 -7.62 13.36 2.28
N MET A 87 -6.36 13.21 2.67
CA MET A 87 -5.51 14.35 3.03
C MET A 87 -4.37 14.56 2.04
N LEU A 88 -3.96 13.52 1.31
CA LEU A 88 -2.99 13.64 0.23
C LEU A 88 -3.71 13.44 -1.09
N THR A 89 -3.65 14.42 -2.00
CA THR A 89 -4.38 14.37 -3.28
C THR A 89 -3.49 14.80 -4.44
N ASP A 90 -3.73 14.18 -5.60
CA ASP A 90 -3.14 14.55 -6.90
C ASP A 90 -1.60 14.57 -6.92
N PHE A 91 -0.95 13.63 -6.22
CA PHE A 91 0.50 13.51 -6.26
C PHE A 91 0.95 12.87 -7.58
N VAL A 92 1.37 13.70 -8.52
CA VAL A 92 1.86 13.27 -9.84
C VAL A 92 3.39 13.17 -9.86
N PRO A 93 3.98 12.20 -10.58
CA PRO A 93 5.44 12.06 -10.66
C PRO A 93 6.07 13.32 -11.26
N VAL A 94 7.14 13.80 -10.64
CA VAL A 94 7.94 14.93 -11.16
C VAL A 94 9.40 14.56 -11.38
N GLU A 95 9.91 13.60 -10.60
CA GLU A 95 11.22 12.97 -10.75
C GLU A 95 11.10 11.51 -10.33
N GLU A 96 12.16 10.72 -10.51
CA GLU A 96 12.19 9.34 -10.03
C GLU A 96 11.97 9.29 -8.51
N HIS A 97 11.01 8.49 -8.05
CA HIS A 97 10.62 8.37 -6.64
C HIS A 97 10.19 9.70 -5.96
N LYS A 98 9.71 10.68 -6.74
CA LYS A 98 9.24 11.97 -6.22
C LYS A 98 7.99 12.45 -6.94
N TRP A 99 7.02 12.92 -6.14
CA TRP A 99 5.72 13.37 -6.61
C TRP A 99 5.39 14.76 -6.07
N SER A 100 4.66 15.54 -6.86
CA SER A 100 4.10 16.84 -6.49
C SER A 100 2.59 16.74 -6.43
N GLY A 101 1.98 17.23 -5.36
CA GLY A 101 0.53 17.19 -5.17
C GLY A 101 0.10 18.16 -4.09
N HIS A 102 -0.94 17.78 -3.35
CA HIS A 102 -1.55 18.64 -2.35
C HIS A 102 -1.79 17.93 -1.03
N ILE A 103 -1.65 18.66 0.07
CA ILE A 103 -1.98 18.20 1.41
C ILE A 103 -3.08 19.09 2.03
N LEU A 104 -4.12 18.46 2.55
CA LEU A 104 -5.16 19.09 3.36
C LEU A 104 -4.73 19.09 4.84
N ASP A 105 -4.75 20.25 5.48
CA ASP A 105 -4.73 20.35 6.94
C ASP A 105 -6.19 20.32 7.46
N PRO A 106 -6.60 19.28 8.20
CA PRO A 106 -8.00 19.08 8.55
C PRO A 106 -8.46 20.10 9.59
N ARG A 107 -7.54 20.62 10.40
CA ARG A 107 -7.83 21.60 11.46
C ARG A 107 -8.15 22.96 10.89
N SER A 108 -7.44 23.38 9.85
CA SER A 108 -7.66 24.68 9.20
C SER A 108 -8.54 24.60 7.94
N GLY A 109 -8.73 23.40 7.37
CA GLY A 109 -9.37 23.18 6.08
C GLY A 109 -8.54 23.67 4.89
N ARG A 110 -7.29 24.10 5.12
CA ARG A 110 -6.44 24.68 4.08
C ARG A 110 -5.72 23.58 3.31
N VAL A 111 -5.62 23.79 2.01
CA VAL A 111 -4.88 22.91 1.10
C VAL A 111 -3.57 23.59 0.71
N TYR A 112 -2.47 22.84 0.81
CA TYR A 112 -1.12 23.30 0.51
C TYR A 112 -0.53 22.46 -0.60
N GLN A 113 0.31 23.08 -1.44
CA GLN A 113 1.15 22.31 -2.36
C GLN A 113 2.16 21.50 -1.55
N ALA A 114 2.49 20.29 -1.98
CA ALA A 114 3.43 19.44 -1.27
C ALA A 114 4.22 18.55 -2.22
N PHE A 115 5.42 18.17 -1.78
CA PHE A 115 6.16 17.07 -2.37
C PHE A 115 6.19 15.89 -1.41
N ILE A 116 6.09 14.69 -1.97
CA ILE A 116 6.49 13.45 -1.30
C ILE A 116 7.59 12.79 -2.12
N TRP A 117 8.56 12.17 -1.44
CA TRP A 117 9.60 11.39 -2.10
C TRP A 117 10.11 10.28 -1.21
N LEU A 118 10.58 9.20 -1.83
CA LEU A 118 11.28 8.15 -1.10
C LEU A 118 12.76 8.53 -1.00
N SER A 119 13.26 8.69 0.22
CA SER A 119 14.72 8.78 0.43
C SER A 119 15.36 7.39 0.50
N GLU A 120 14.58 6.39 0.93
CA GLU A 120 14.94 4.97 1.01
C GLU A 120 13.64 4.14 0.80
N PRO A 121 13.72 2.83 0.50
CA PRO A 121 12.52 2.01 0.23
C PRO A 121 11.44 2.03 1.32
N ASN A 122 11.83 2.33 2.56
CA ASN A 122 10.94 2.36 3.73
C ASN A 122 10.91 3.73 4.43
N VAL A 123 11.41 4.78 3.78
CA VAL A 123 11.47 6.14 4.32
C VAL A 123 10.89 7.12 3.30
N LEU A 124 9.70 7.64 3.60
CA LEU A 124 9.01 8.65 2.81
C LEU A 124 9.20 10.00 3.46
N LYS A 125 9.55 11.00 2.68
CA LYS A 125 9.64 12.39 3.12
C LYS A 125 8.45 13.16 2.60
N LEU A 126 7.90 14.04 3.43
CA LEU A 126 6.79 14.92 3.08
C LEU A 126 7.17 16.37 3.39
N ARG A 127 6.91 17.27 2.45
CA ARG A 127 7.09 18.71 2.69
C ARG A 127 6.01 19.55 2.02
N GLY A 128 5.33 20.36 2.81
CA GLY A 128 4.35 21.34 2.34
C GLY A 128 4.96 22.70 1.98
N TYR A 129 4.31 23.41 1.07
CA TYR A 129 4.70 24.68 0.49
C TYR A 129 3.50 25.63 0.43
N VAL A 130 3.75 26.92 0.65
CA VAL A 130 2.79 28.01 0.44
C VAL A 130 3.39 28.95 -0.59
N LEU A 131 2.63 29.21 -1.67
CA LEU A 131 3.04 30.11 -2.76
C LEU A 131 4.43 29.77 -3.32
N GLY A 132 4.74 28.47 -3.48
CA GLY A 132 6.03 27.99 -3.99
C GLY A 132 7.21 28.09 -3.03
N MET A 133 7.02 28.67 -1.83
CA MET A 133 8.01 28.66 -0.76
C MET A 133 7.70 27.54 0.23
N PRO A 134 8.71 26.85 0.78
CA PRO A 134 8.45 25.86 1.82
C PRO A 134 7.74 26.54 2.97
N LEU A 135 6.68 25.89 3.49
CA LEU A 135 6.06 26.32 4.74
C LEU A 135 7.16 26.50 5.78
N LEU A 136 7.15 27.61 6.53
CA LEU A 136 8.04 27.79 7.68
C LEU A 136 7.85 26.56 8.58
N GLY A 137 8.86 25.69 8.62
CA GLY A 137 8.69 24.33 9.14
C GLY A 137 9.75 23.36 8.61
N LYS A 138 9.59 22.09 8.99
CA LYS A 138 10.53 20.99 8.71
C LYS A 138 9.90 19.99 7.75
N THR A 139 10.72 19.35 6.93
CA THR A 139 10.34 18.13 6.20
C THR A 139 9.97 17.05 7.21
N GLU A 140 8.81 16.43 7.06
CA GLU A 140 8.44 15.26 7.86
C GLU A 140 9.07 14.00 7.28
N THR A 141 9.44 13.07 8.17
CA THR A 141 9.99 11.76 7.80
C THR A 141 9.02 10.70 8.28
N TRP A 142 8.39 10.04 7.33
CA TRP A 142 7.46 8.95 7.56
C TRP A 142 8.17 7.62 7.33
N THR A 143 7.75 6.61 8.08
CA THR A 143 8.30 5.24 7.99
C THR A 143 7.19 4.27 7.70
N ARG A 144 7.52 3.05 7.28
CA ARG A 144 6.50 1.99 7.17
C ARG A 144 5.81 1.73 8.50
N TYR A 145 4.49 1.61 8.46
CA TYR A 145 3.72 1.16 9.62
C TYR A 145 3.76 -0.37 9.69
N ASN A 146 4.31 -0.89 10.79
CA ASN A 146 4.39 -2.33 11.08
C ASN A 146 3.66 -2.69 12.38
N GLY A 147 2.80 -1.81 12.88
CA GLY A 147 2.02 -2.04 14.09
C GLY A 147 0.82 -2.97 13.86
N GLY A 148 0.04 -3.18 14.92
CA GLY A 148 -1.16 -4.02 14.87
C GLY A 148 -2.32 -3.42 14.06
N ALA A 149 -3.40 -4.17 13.94
CA ALA A 149 -4.63 -3.71 13.28
C ALA A 149 -5.23 -2.49 14.00
N PHE A 150 -5.87 -1.60 13.23
CA PHE A 150 -6.59 -0.45 13.77
C PHE A 150 -7.91 -0.88 14.38
N GLY A 151 -8.26 -0.27 15.52
CA GLY A 151 -9.58 -0.40 16.14
C GLY A 151 -10.66 0.41 15.42
N PRO A 152 -11.87 0.47 16.00
CA PRO A 152 -12.94 1.33 15.51
C PRO A 152 -12.45 2.78 15.34
N GLN A 153 -12.99 3.48 14.33
CA GLN A 153 -12.67 4.89 14.08
C GLN A 153 -11.15 5.15 13.97
N CYS A 154 -10.43 4.25 13.30
CA CYS A 154 -9.00 4.36 13.05
C CYS A 154 -8.11 4.42 14.32
N LYS A 155 -8.59 4.02 15.51
CA LYS A 155 -7.75 4.09 16.73
C LYS A 155 -6.56 3.13 16.60
N MET A 156 -5.35 3.66 16.76
CA MET A 156 -4.13 2.85 16.72
C MET A 156 -3.99 1.99 17.98
N PRO A 157 -3.41 0.78 17.86
CA PRO A 157 -2.97 0.05 19.04
C PRO A 157 -1.85 0.82 19.75
N PRO A 158 -1.65 0.59 21.06
CA PRO A 158 -0.51 1.16 21.78
C PRO A 158 0.79 0.87 21.04
N GLN A 159 1.55 1.91 20.71
CA GLN A 159 2.83 1.76 20.02
C GLN A 159 3.90 1.35 21.03
N PRO A 160 4.77 0.37 20.72
CA PRO A 160 5.92 0.08 21.56
C PRO A 160 6.85 1.31 21.61
N HIS A 161 7.16 1.76 22.83
CA HIS A 161 8.06 2.90 23.08
C HIS A 161 9.51 2.57 22.69
#